data_AF-A0A3B8W3C1-F1
#
_entry.id   AF-A0A3B8W3C1-F1
#
_cell.length_a   1.000
_cell.length_b   1.000
_cell.length_c   1.000
_cell.angle_alpha   90.00
_cell.angle_beta   90.00
_cell.angle_gamma   90.00
#
_symmetry.space_group_name_H-M   'P 1'
#
loop_
_entity.id
_entity.type
_entity.pdbx_description
1 polymer ?
#
loop_
_entity_poly.entity_id
_entity_poly.type
_entity_poly.pdbx_seq_one_letter_code
_entity_poly.pdbx_strand_id
1 'polypeptide(L)'
;DGGKTWTNATPMIIGMPKNAWVPQIQASKYNAGEAFVVVNNYRQFDYKPYLFRTKDYGKTWESLVAPAQVGESNYTLAVVQDPVEPRLMFLGTENGLFVSIDEGKNWTRWTNSFPAGVPVMDLVIHPREHDLVIGTFGRAIWVLDDIRPLRDMA
;
A
#
# COMPACT_ATOMS: atom_id res chain seq x y z
N ASP A 1 -14.70 -5.59 21.31
CA ASP A 1 -15.30 -5.19 22.62
C ASP A 1 -15.00 -3.72 22.99
N GLY A 2 -14.84 -2.82 22.01
CA GLY A 2 -14.42 -1.44 22.27
C GLY A 2 -12.94 -1.28 22.62
N GLY A 3 -12.08 -2.26 22.29
CA GLY A 3 -10.64 -2.22 22.56
C GLY A 3 -10.26 -2.70 23.96
N LYS A 4 -11.15 -3.43 24.65
CA LYS A 4 -10.87 -3.99 25.99
C LYS A 4 -9.94 -5.20 25.90
N THR A 5 -10.03 -5.98 24.83
CA THR A 5 -9.14 -7.11 24.56
C THR A 5 -8.61 -7.03 23.12
N TRP A 6 -7.40 -7.54 22.94
CA TRP A 6 -6.71 -7.57 21.65
C TRP A 6 -6.17 -8.96 21.39
N THR A 7 -6.31 -9.41 20.15
CA THR A 7 -5.70 -10.66 19.67
C THR A 7 -4.51 -10.30 18.78
N ASN A 8 -3.37 -10.92 19.02
CA ASN A 8 -2.20 -10.73 18.18
C ASN A 8 -2.38 -11.48 16.84
N ALA A 9 -2.53 -10.73 15.74
CA ALA A 9 -2.67 -11.30 14.40
C ALA A 9 -1.34 -11.63 13.72
N THR A 10 -0.21 -11.09 14.21
CA THR A 10 1.12 -11.27 13.61
C THR A 10 1.51 -12.74 13.38
N PRO A 11 1.23 -13.70 14.28
CA PRO A 11 1.54 -15.11 14.04
C PRO A 11 0.85 -15.72 12.81
N MET A 12 -0.23 -15.12 12.33
CA MET A 12 -0.98 -15.58 11.15
C MET A 12 -0.44 -15.00 9.84
N ILE A 13 0.45 -13.99 9.90
CA ILE A 13 1.02 -13.34 8.71
C ILE A 13 2.29 -14.08 8.30
N ILE A 14 2.12 -15.10 7.45
CA ILE A 14 3.25 -15.89 6.95
C ILE A 14 4.17 -15.02 6.08
N GLY A 15 5.47 -15.04 6.38
CA GLY A 15 6.49 -14.28 5.64
C GLY A 15 6.73 -12.86 6.16
N MET A 16 5.96 -12.37 7.13
CA MET A 16 6.25 -11.09 7.80
C MET A 16 7.57 -11.19 8.60
N PRO A 17 8.52 -10.26 8.42
CA PRO A 17 9.76 -10.30 9.19
C PRO A 17 9.51 -10.05 10.69
N LYS A 18 10.29 -10.71 11.55
CA LYS A 18 10.19 -10.56 13.00
C LYS A 18 10.60 -9.16 13.43
N ASN A 19 9.84 -8.56 14.35
CA ASN A 19 10.06 -7.21 14.87
C ASN A 19 10.06 -6.11 13.78
N ALA A 20 9.45 -6.38 12.62
CA ALA A 20 9.30 -5.40 11.57
C ALA A 20 8.36 -4.27 11.98
N TRP A 21 8.50 -3.11 11.33
CA TRP A 21 7.68 -1.95 11.58
C TRP A 21 6.40 -2.02 10.74
N VAL A 22 5.26 -1.71 11.35
CA VAL A 22 3.96 -1.57 10.67
C VAL A 22 3.63 -0.09 10.57
N PRO A 23 4.04 0.63 9.50
CA PRO A 23 3.80 2.06 9.39
C PRO A 23 2.34 2.41 9.13
N GLN A 24 1.57 1.51 8.49
CA GLN A 24 0.22 1.80 8.07
C GLN A 24 -0.65 0.52 8.06
N ILE A 25 -1.89 0.68 8.53
CA ILE A 25 -2.97 -0.29 8.36
C ILE A 25 -4.15 0.46 7.77
N GLN A 26 -4.74 -0.05 6.69
CA GLN A 26 -5.96 0.50 6.10
C GLN A 26 -7.05 -0.56 6.04
N ALA A 27 -8.23 -0.24 6.56
CA ALA A 27 -9.41 -1.08 6.37
C ALA A 27 -10.03 -0.81 5.00
N SER A 28 -10.53 -1.86 4.34
CA SER A 28 -11.30 -1.73 3.10
C SER A 28 -12.60 -0.99 3.35
N LYS A 29 -12.98 -0.12 2.41
CA LYS A 29 -14.30 0.53 2.40
C LYS A 29 -15.40 -0.42 1.90
N TYR A 30 -15.03 -1.47 1.19
CA TYR A 30 -15.95 -2.35 0.47
C TYR A 30 -16.36 -3.57 1.28
N ASN A 31 -15.40 -4.18 1.97
CA ASN A 31 -15.62 -5.47 2.62
C ASN A 31 -15.29 -5.38 4.11
N ALA A 32 -16.28 -5.70 4.95
CA ALA A 32 -16.06 -5.85 6.37
C ALA A 32 -15.10 -7.02 6.64
N GLY A 33 -14.06 -6.78 7.44
CA GLY A 33 -13.03 -7.77 7.72
C GLY A 33 -11.86 -7.80 6.74
N GLU A 34 -11.91 -6.97 5.68
CA GLU A 34 -10.77 -6.76 4.80
C GLU A 34 -9.90 -5.59 5.28
N ALA A 35 -8.59 -5.82 5.33
CA ALA A 35 -7.61 -4.81 5.67
C ALA A 35 -6.26 -5.07 5.00
N PHE A 36 -5.52 -3.99 4.75
CA PHE A 36 -4.20 -3.95 4.18
C PHE A 36 -3.20 -3.51 5.24
N VAL A 37 -2.07 -4.20 5.33
CA VAL A 37 -1.01 -3.93 6.30
C VAL A 37 0.29 -3.72 5.55
N VAL A 38 0.79 -2.49 5.60
CA VAL A 38 2.14 -2.16 5.13
C VAL A 38 3.12 -2.56 6.21
N VAL A 39 4.21 -3.21 5.82
CA VAL A 39 5.32 -3.57 6.70
C VAL A 39 6.63 -3.10 6.07
N ASN A 40 7.57 -2.63 6.87
CA ASN A 40 8.95 -2.45 6.42
C ASN A 40 9.95 -2.89 7.48
N ASN A 41 11.13 -3.30 7.02
CA ASN A 41 12.16 -3.89 7.88
C ASN A 41 13.57 -3.32 7.62
N TYR A 42 13.65 -2.15 6.99
CA TYR A 42 14.93 -1.55 6.56
C TYR A 42 15.89 -1.26 7.72
N ARG A 43 15.36 -1.04 8.93
CA ARG A 43 16.16 -0.85 10.17
C ARG A 43 16.91 -2.10 10.60
N GLN A 44 16.54 -3.27 10.06
CA GLN A 44 17.21 -4.55 10.26
C GLN A 44 17.94 -5.01 8.99
N PHE A 45 18.29 -4.08 8.09
CA PHE A 45 18.98 -4.35 6.82
C PHE A 45 18.19 -5.22 5.83
N ASP A 46 16.86 -5.24 5.97
CA ASP A 46 15.94 -5.93 5.05
C ASP A 46 15.09 -4.90 4.33
N TYR A 47 15.43 -4.66 3.06
CA TYR A 47 14.85 -3.61 2.22
C TYR A 47 13.73 -4.14 1.31
N LYS A 48 13.27 -5.38 1.54
CA LYS A 48 12.23 -5.97 0.71
C LYS A 48 10.87 -5.27 0.90
N PRO A 49 10.03 -5.24 -0.14
CA PRO A 49 8.65 -4.77 -0.05
C PRO A 49 7.76 -5.76 0.71
N TYR A 50 6.87 -5.26 1.57
CA TYR A 50 5.90 -6.07 2.30
C TYR A 50 4.54 -5.37 2.42
N LEU A 51 3.55 -5.91 1.72
CA LEU A 51 2.15 -5.52 1.80
C LEU A 51 1.32 -6.79 1.97
N PHE A 52 0.58 -6.88 3.07
CA PHE A 52 -0.28 -8.02 3.36
C PHE A 52 -1.75 -7.62 3.32
N ARG A 53 -2.62 -8.54 2.91
CA ARG A 53 -4.07 -8.39 2.97
C ARG A 53 -4.69 -9.52 3.76
N THR A 54 -5.71 -9.19 4.55
CA THR A 54 -6.68 -10.16 5.09
C THR A 54 -8.05 -9.84 4.52
N LYS A 55 -8.93 -10.84 4.44
CA LYS A 55 -10.36 -10.69 4.09
C LYS A 55 -11.29 -11.27 5.17
N ASP A 56 -10.75 -11.66 6.32
CA ASP A 56 -11.46 -12.44 7.34
C ASP A 56 -11.12 -12.03 8.77
N TYR A 57 -10.90 -10.73 8.98
CA TYR A 57 -10.55 -10.14 10.28
C TYR A 57 -9.21 -10.62 10.84
N GLY A 58 -8.25 -10.92 9.95
CA GLY A 58 -6.88 -11.26 10.31
C GLY A 58 -6.65 -12.73 10.64
N LYS A 59 -7.57 -13.64 10.29
CA LYS A 59 -7.39 -15.08 10.47
C LYS A 59 -6.49 -15.67 9.39
N THR A 60 -6.62 -15.20 8.16
CA THR A 60 -5.76 -15.55 7.03
C THR A 60 -5.22 -14.30 6.34
N TRP A 61 -4.04 -14.45 5.74
CA TRP A 61 -3.28 -13.38 5.13
C TRP A 61 -2.65 -13.83 3.81
N GLU A 62 -2.59 -12.91 2.85
CA GLU A 62 -1.87 -13.07 1.59
C GLU A 62 -0.89 -11.90 1.39
N SER A 63 0.23 -12.14 0.71
CA SER A 63 1.12 -11.07 0.26
C SER A 63 0.59 -10.49 -1.05
N LEU A 64 0.48 -9.17 -1.12
CA LEU A 64 0.08 -8.43 -2.33
C LEU A 64 1.26 -7.85 -3.10
N VAL A 65 2.50 -8.09 -2.65
CA VAL A 65 3.67 -7.57 -3.34
C VAL A 65 4.80 -8.59 -3.31
N ALA A 66 5.52 -8.65 -4.42
CA ALA A 66 6.75 -9.41 -4.56
C ALA A 66 7.91 -8.50 -4.97
N PRO A 67 9.14 -8.77 -4.51
CA PRO A 67 10.35 -8.08 -4.97
C PRO A 67 10.49 -8.03 -6.50
N ALA A 68 10.07 -9.07 -7.22
CA ALA A 68 10.12 -9.12 -8.68
C ALA A 68 9.22 -8.06 -9.36
N GLN A 69 8.20 -7.54 -8.68
CA GLN A 69 7.27 -6.55 -9.23
C GLN A 69 7.71 -5.10 -8.95
N VAL A 70 8.29 -4.86 -7.75
CA VAL A 70 8.59 -3.49 -7.29
C VAL A 70 10.05 -3.24 -6.94
N GLY A 71 10.90 -4.26 -6.99
CA GLY A 71 12.35 -4.20 -6.71
C GLY A 71 12.76 -4.84 -5.38
N GLU A 72 13.96 -5.45 -5.36
CA GLU A 72 14.53 -6.14 -4.19
C GLU A 72 14.91 -5.23 -3.02
N SER A 73 15.24 -3.96 -3.32
CA SER A 73 15.59 -2.94 -2.32
C SER A 73 14.63 -1.76 -2.45
N ASN A 74 13.36 -2.00 -2.17
CA ASN A 74 12.29 -1.02 -2.33
C ASN A 74 11.15 -1.26 -1.34
N TYR A 75 11.43 -1.07 -0.06
CA TYR A 75 10.45 -1.32 1.00
C TYR A 75 9.21 -0.44 0.86
N THR A 76 8.09 -0.98 1.32
CA THR A 76 6.76 -0.37 1.25
C THR A 76 6.53 0.60 2.40
N LEU A 77 5.86 1.70 2.09
CA LEU A 77 5.68 2.84 3.00
C LEU A 77 4.21 3.20 3.17
N ALA A 78 3.42 3.14 2.09
CA ALA A 78 2.00 3.46 2.10
C ALA A 78 1.23 2.63 1.07
N VAL A 79 -0.06 2.46 1.30
CA VAL A 79 -1.01 1.89 0.34
C VAL A 79 -2.31 2.69 0.42
N VAL A 80 -3.04 2.82 -0.68
CA VAL A 80 -4.42 3.30 -0.65
C VAL A 80 -5.25 2.54 -1.68
N GLN A 81 -6.43 2.07 -1.27
CA GLN A 81 -7.45 1.50 -2.17
C GLN A 81 -8.37 2.63 -2.64
N ASP A 82 -8.67 2.66 -3.94
CA ASP A 82 -9.59 3.67 -4.47
C ASP A 82 -10.99 3.52 -3.86
N PRO A 83 -11.65 4.63 -3.45
CA PRO A 83 -12.94 4.58 -2.77
C PRO A 83 -14.15 4.44 -3.69
N VAL A 84 -13.94 4.36 -5.03
CA VAL A 84 -14.98 4.18 -6.06
C VAL A 84 -14.78 2.85 -6.81
N GLU A 85 -13.57 2.47 -7.18
CA GLU A 85 -13.22 1.22 -7.87
C GLU A 85 -12.30 0.32 -7.00
N PRO A 86 -12.79 -0.79 -6.41
CA PRO A 86 -12.03 -1.61 -5.46
C PRO A 86 -10.77 -2.26 -6.04
N ARG A 87 -10.67 -2.42 -7.37
CA ARG A 87 -9.49 -3.02 -8.02
C ARG A 87 -8.36 -2.03 -8.25
N LEU A 88 -8.64 -0.72 -8.22
CA LEU A 88 -7.63 0.32 -8.35
C LEU A 88 -6.97 0.55 -6.98
N MET A 89 -5.65 0.39 -6.95
CA MET A 89 -4.84 0.59 -5.75
C MET A 89 -3.55 1.33 -6.08
N PHE A 90 -3.05 2.09 -5.10
CA PHE A 90 -1.77 2.78 -5.19
C PHE A 90 -0.86 2.34 -4.06
N LEU A 91 0.42 2.13 -4.37
CA LEU A 91 1.45 1.70 -3.45
C LEU A 91 2.58 2.73 -3.46
N GLY A 92 2.88 3.25 -2.27
CA GLY A 92 4.04 4.07 -2.01
C GLY A 92 5.20 3.23 -1.50
N THR A 93 6.36 3.38 -2.13
CA THR A 93 7.60 2.69 -1.72
C THR A 93 8.74 3.70 -1.56
N GLU A 94 9.88 3.24 -1.07
CA GLU A 94 11.10 4.06 -0.94
C GLU A 94 11.55 4.67 -2.28
N ASN A 95 11.30 3.99 -3.39
CA ASN A 95 11.74 4.41 -4.72
C ASN A 95 10.62 4.86 -5.66
N GLY A 96 9.42 5.15 -5.16
CA GLY A 96 8.39 5.85 -5.92
C GLY A 96 6.97 5.33 -5.75
N LEU A 97 6.12 5.72 -6.70
CA LEU A 97 4.71 5.35 -6.77
C LEU A 97 4.49 4.16 -7.71
N PHE A 98 3.64 3.23 -7.29
CA PHE A 98 3.16 2.11 -8.09
C PHE A 98 1.63 2.09 -8.12
N VAL A 99 1.07 1.62 -9.22
CA VAL A 99 -0.37 1.51 -9.46
C VAL A 99 -0.71 0.06 -9.76
N SER A 100 -1.78 -0.44 -9.16
CA SER A 100 -2.42 -1.71 -9.53
C SER A 100 -3.84 -1.43 -10.00
N ILE A 101 -4.22 -2.08 -11.08
CA ILE A 101 -5.58 -2.03 -11.66
C ILE A 101 -6.29 -3.39 -11.52
N ASP A 102 -5.69 -4.30 -10.75
CA ASP A 102 -6.12 -5.69 -10.61
C ASP A 102 -6.08 -6.17 -9.14
N GLU A 103 -6.43 -5.26 -8.22
CA GLU A 103 -6.60 -5.54 -6.78
C GLU A 103 -5.30 -5.99 -6.08
N GLY A 104 -4.18 -5.41 -6.51
CA GLY A 104 -2.85 -5.68 -5.96
C GLY A 104 -2.18 -6.94 -6.51
N LYS A 105 -2.72 -7.56 -7.57
CA LYS A 105 -2.09 -8.75 -8.18
C LYS A 105 -0.84 -8.37 -8.96
N ASN A 106 -0.86 -7.24 -9.68
CA ASN A 106 0.26 -6.68 -10.41
C ASN A 106 0.45 -5.19 -10.09
N TRP A 107 1.70 -4.76 -10.08
CA TRP A 107 2.09 -3.38 -9.81
C TRP A 107 2.87 -2.80 -10.97
N THR A 108 2.42 -1.65 -11.47
CA THR A 108 3.09 -0.88 -12.52
C THR A 108 3.65 0.39 -11.91
N ARG A 109 4.95 0.65 -12.11
CA ARG A 109 5.58 1.89 -11.63
C ARG A 109 5.02 3.10 -12.37
N TRP A 110 4.62 4.13 -11.64
CA TRP A 110 4.24 5.41 -12.23
C TRP A 110 5.49 6.22 -12.54
N THR A 111 5.70 6.54 -13.83
CA THR A 111 6.88 7.27 -14.33
C THR A 111 6.53 8.57 -15.04
N ASN A 112 5.24 8.86 -15.23
CA ASN A 112 4.83 10.06 -15.92
C ASN A 112 5.00 11.29 -15.01
N SER A 113 6.05 12.06 -15.28
CA SER A 113 6.42 13.29 -14.57
C SER A 113 6.72 13.12 -13.07
N PHE A 114 6.59 11.92 -12.51
CA PHE A 114 6.93 11.63 -11.13
C PHE A 114 8.41 11.19 -11.02
N PRO A 115 9.21 11.81 -10.13
CA PRO A 115 10.64 11.53 -10.02
C PRO A 115 10.92 10.10 -9.55
N ALA A 116 11.90 9.46 -10.19
CA ALA A 116 12.44 8.20 -9.71
C ALA A 116 13.24 8.38 -8.41
N GLY A 117 13.19 7.37 -7.51
CA GLY A 117 14.00 7.36 -6.29
C GLY A 117 13.51 8.35 -5.22
N VAL A 118 12.22 8.67 -5.23
CA VAL A 118 11.61 9.54 -4.23
C VAL A 118 10.69 8.71 -3.35
N PRO A 119 10.91 8.68 -2.02
CA PRO A 119 10.06 7.94 -1.11
C PRO A 119 8.66 8.50 -1.08
N VAL A 120 7.67 7.63 -1.29
CA VAL A 120 6.25 7.94 -1.15
C VAL A 120 5.80 7.50 0.23
N MET A 121 5.65 8.46 1.13
CA MET A 121 5.44 8.24 2.57
C MET A 121 3.96 8.09 2.92
N ASP A 122 3.06 8.72 2.16
CA ASP A 122 1.63 8.66 2.38
C ASP A 122 0.84 8.94 1.11
N LEU A 123 -0.39 8.44 1.05
CA LEU A 123 -1.29 8.51 -0.10
C LEU A 123 -2.73 8.73 0.35
N VAL A 124 -3.39 9.73 -0.24
CA VAL A 124 -4.81 10.00 0.00
C VAL A 124 -5.50 10.34 -1.31
N ILE A 125 -6.69 9.78 -1.53
CA ILE A 125 -7.52 10.11 -2.68
C ILE A 125 -8.55 11.15 -2.25
N HIS A 126 -8.54 12.31 -2.90
CA HIS A 126 -9.50 13.37 -2.61
C HIS A 126 -10.86 13.00 -3.23
N PRO A 127 -11.93 12.81 -2.45
CA PRO A 127 -13.18 12.20 -2.95
C PRO A 127 -13.94 13.09 -3.94
N ARG A 128 -13.82 14.42 -3.85
CA ARG A 128 -14.49 15.38 -4.73
C ARG A 128 -13.78 15.59 -6.07
N GLU A 129 -12.47 15.77 -6.05
CA GLU A 129 -11.66 16.05 -7.24
C GLU A 129 -11.22 14.78 -7.97
N HIS A 130 -11.22 13.64 -7.26
CA HIS A 130 -10.66 12.37 -7.74
C HIS A 130 -9.16 12.42 -8.01
N ASP A 131 -8.45 13.31 -7.32
CA ASP A 131 -7.00 13.37 -7.38
C ASP A 131 -6.37 12.43 -6.35
N LEU A 132 -5.21 11.88 -6.71
CA LEU A 132 -4.34 11.22 -5.74
C LEU A 132 -3.32 12.22 -5.22
N VAL A 133 -3.41 12.53 -3.93
CA VAL A 133 -2.44 13.35 -3.20
C VAL A 133 -1.34 12.44 -2.67
N ILE A 134 -0.09 12.78 -3.00
CA ILE A 134 1.10 11.95 -2.76
C ILE A 134 2.04 12.72 -1.84
N GLY A 135 2.16 12.25 -0.59
CA GLY A 135 3.13 12.76 0.38
C GLY A 135 4.50 12.14 0.13
N THR A 136 5.52 12.96 -0.14
CA THR A 136 6.88 12.47 -0.40
C THR A 136 7.87 12.84 0.70
N PHE A 137 8.98 12.10 0.77
CA PHE A 137 10.16 12.54 1.53
C PHE A 137 11.07 13.38 0.63
N GLY A 138 11.28 14.65 0.98
CA GLY A 138 12.25 15.52 0.31
C GLY A 138 11.81 16.16 -1.02
N ARG A 139 10.58 15.93 -1.49
CA ARG A 139 10.03 16.53 -2.73
C ARG A 139 8.62 17.10 -2.58
N ALA A 140 8.26 17.54 -1.38
CA ALA A 140 6.97 18.13 -1.02
C ALA A 140 5.77 17.23 -1.34
N ILE A 141 4.61 17.82 -1.65
CA ILE A 141 3.39 17.12 -2.00
C ILE A 141 3.26 17.11 -3.52
N TRP A 142 2.90 15.97 -4.07
CA TRP A 142 2.54 15.79 -5.48
C TRP A 142 1.05 15.52 -5.59
N VAL A 143 0.46 15.94 -6.71
CA VAL A 143 -0.92 15.62 -7.05
C VAL A 143 -0.89 14.94 -8.41
N LEU A 144 -1.44 13.73 -8.45
CA LEU A 144 -1.82 13.09 -9.70
C LEU A 144 -3.28 13.45 -9.96
N ASP A 145 -3.46 14.41 -10.85
CA ASP A 145 -4.76 14.95 -11.20
C ASP A 145 -5.62 13.90 -11.89
N ASP A 146 -6.86 13.80 -11.45
CA ASP A 146 -7.93 12.97 -12.03
C ASP A 146 -7.56 11.50 -12.33
N ILE A 147 -7.80 10.63 -11.35
CA ILE A 147 -7.55 9.18 -11.48
C ILE A 147 -8.69 8.41 -12.17
N ARG A 148 -9.77 9.07 -12.62
CA ARG A 148 -10.91 8.37 -13.26
C ARG A 148 -10.52 7.51 -14.46
N PRO A 149 -9.62 7.93 -15.37
CA PRO A 149 -9.18 7.07 -16.45
C PRO A 149 -8.53 5.76 -15.97
N LEU A 150 -7.85 5.77 -14.81
CA LEU A 150 -7.30 4.55 -14.21
C LEU A 150 -8.39 3.63 -13.67
N ARG A 151 -9.52 4.18 -13.21
CA ARG A 151 -10.69 3.39 -12.79
C ARG A 151 -11.32 2.67 -13.98
N ASP A 152 -11.42 3.32 -15.12
CA ASP A 152 -11.99 2.70 -16.34
C ASP A 152 -11.11 1.54 -16.86
N MET A 153 -9.81 1.58 -16.57
CA MET A 153 -8.85 0.53 -16.91
C MET A 153 -8.79 -0.61 -15.90
N ALA A 154 -9.16 -0.33 -14.64
CA ALA A 154 -9.23 -1.32 -13.60
C ALA A 154 -10.45 -2.18 -13.85
#